data_AF-A0AA36IUG6-F1
#
_entry.id   AF-A0AA36IUG6-F1
#
_cell.length_a   1.000
_cell.length_b   1.000
_cell.length_c   1.000
_cell.angle_alpha   90.00
_cell.angle_beta   90.00
_cell.angle_gamma   90.00
#
_symmetry.space_group_name_H-M   'P 1'
#
loop_
_entity.id
_entity.type
_entity.pdbx_description
1 polymer ?
#
loop_
_entity_poly.entity_id
_entity_poly.type
_entity_poly.pdbx_seq_one_letter_code
_entity_poly.pdbx_strand_id
1 'polypeptide(L)'
;MARRARLLLAGAAAWGLSSAFLSPWTASRPSRAPHVQRWAEADIMEVPPMTEAPVYVMEVDVVTGDLDVSALPEEMGVYAVYDATERLQYIGLSKDIQKSVANHAKAIGIQEVGEFIGSVKCAEMPGESKETLKNTWEVWLKEHLGNGGEIPVGNLPENAPGCDPRWRSRGAQAKPSLNLGGVGGIASQAEAMEAVRTAVESNPVLLFMKGTPAMPQCGFSARTSGLLREIGMPFETVNVLDEASNPGVREAVKEYGQWPTIPQLYVSGQLVGGADIVMEMYEKGELEQMLVIASDGGGASQEAAESSAPGEYATGNIKLIDDSRRPTATALCKALDESFTLLDLRVVDDSAAHEGDAGALEMGLTSESHFTVQMVAPEFSGLTPVQRQQKVYEALSDVMPRIHALSLVTRTPEEAGGEGQ
;
A
#
# COMPACT_ATOMS: atom_id res chain seq x y z
N MET A 1 63.89 -10.68 0.54
CA MET A 1 63.01 -10.20 1.62
C MET A 1 61.62 -10.77 1.37
N ALA A 2 61.26 -11.99 1.76
CA ALA A 2 61.13 -12.57 3.10
C ALA A 2 60.09 -11.87 4.00
N ARG A 3 58.81 -12.29 3.89
CA ARG A 3 57.80 -12.57 4.96
C ARG A 3 56.44 -12.86 4.26
N ARG A 4 56.03 -14.14 4.14
CA ARG A 4 55.09 -14.89 5.02
C ARG A 4 53.63 -14.37 4.91
N ALA A 5 52.66 -15.07 4.31
CA ALA A 5 52.06 -16.40 4.56
C ALA A 5 50.82 -16.37 5.50
N ARG A 6 49.65 -16.81 4.99
CA ARG A 6 48.57 -17.64 5.61
C ARG A 6 47.36 -17.74 4.64
N LEU A 7 47.08 -18.91 4.04
CA LEU A 7 46.15 -19.99 4.46
C LEU A 7 44.67 -19.54 4.41
N LEU A 8 43.82 -19.95 3.45
CA LEU A 8 43.18 -21.26 3.13
C LEU A 8 42.36 -21.92 4.26
N LEU A 9 41.05 -22.06 4.01
CA LEU A 9 40.09 -23.08 4.45
C LEU A 9 38.97 -23.07 3.37
N ALA A 10 38.88 -24.00 2.40
CA ALA A 10 38.37 -25.38 2.48
C ALA A 10 36.98 -25.46 3.15
N GLY A 11 35.89 -25.61 2.39
CA GLY A 11 35.20 -26.89 2.08
C GLY A 11 33.95 -27.03 2.99
N ALA A 12 32.79 -27.58 2.65
CA ALA A 12 32.36 -28.44 1.55
C ALA A 12 30.80 -28.47 1.49
N ALA A 13 30.28 -28.60 0.27
CA ALA A 13 29.25 -29.54 -0.17
C ALA A 13 28.31 -30.20 0.88
N ALA A 14 27.00 -30.04 0.71
CA ALA A 14 25.98 -31.00 1.16
C ALA A 14 24.62 -30.78 0.47
N TRP A 15 24.56 -30.94 -0.87
CA TRP A 15 23.31 -31.34 -1.52
C TRP A 15 23.28 -32.87 -1.48
N GLY A 16 22.57 -33.41 -0.49
CA GLY A 16 22.51 -34.84 -0.22
C GLY A 16 21.56 -35.56 -1.18
N LEU A 17 22.12 -36.21 -2.19
CA LEU A 17 21.53 -37.39 -2.81
C LEU A 17 22.17 -38.62 -2.16
N SER A 18 21.36 -39.48 -1.56
CA SER A 18 21.76 -40.84 -1.22
C SER A 18 20.72 -41.83 -1.69
N SER A 19 21.20 -42.83 -2.41
CA SER A 19 20.46 -43.92 -3.04
C SER A 19 20.30 -45.12 -2.11
N ALA A 20 19.13 -45.75 -2.19
CA ALA A 20 18.83 -47.17 -1.96
C ALA A 20 18.88 -47.73 -0.52
N PHE A 21 17.68 -48.09 0.00
CA PHE A 21 17.47 -49.32 0.77
C PHE A 21 16.08 -49.90 0.46
N LEU A 22 16.05 -51.22 0.29
CA LEU A 22 14.90 -52.06 -0.08
C LEU A 22 14.03 -52.45 1.14
N SER A 23 12.70 -52.25 1.04
CA SER A 23 11.55 -53.11 1.49
C SER A 23 11.47 -53.60 2.96
N PRO A 24 10.34 -54.18 3.48
CA PRO A 24 9.09 -54.62 2.83
C PRO A 24 7.78 -54.22 3.58
N TRP A 25 6.65 -54.83 3.15
CA TRP A 25 5.31 -54.92 3.76
C TRP A 25 4.25 -53.90 3.29
N THR A 26 3.49 -54.20 2.22
CA THR A 26 2.29 -55.07 2.07
C THR A 26 0.97 -54.48 2.58
N ALA A 27 0.12 -54.12 1.59
CA ALA A 27 -1.32 -54.38 1.48
C ALA A 27 -2.24 -53.86 2.62
N SER A 28 -3.38 -53.18 2.43
CA SER A 28 -4.40 -53.25 1.38
C SER A 28 -5.43 -52.14 1.61
N ARG A 29 -5.94 -51.48 0.56
CA ARG A 29 -7.38 -51.43 0.17
C ARG A 29 -7.68 -50.24 -0.76
N PRO A 30 -8.70 -50.37 -1.64
CA PRO A 30 -8.94 -49.45 -2.75
C PRO A 30 -9.83 -48.29 -2.31
N SER A 31 -9.55 -47.07 -2.79
CA SER A 31 -10.54 -46.00 -2.78
C SER A 31 -10.54 -45.26 -4.11
N ARG A 32 -11.71 -45.35 -4.76
CA ARG A 32 -12.30 -44.49 -5.80
C ARG A 32 -11.40 -43.39 -6.35
N ALA A 33 -11.11 -43.51 -7.65
CA ALA A 33 -10.69 -42.38 -8.48
C ALA A 33 -11.65 -41.20 -8.28
N PRO A 34 -11.16 -40.01 -7.90
CA PRO A 34 -11.94 -38.80 -8.03
C PRO A 34 -11.94 -38.39 -9.50
N HIS A 35 -13.17 -38.08 -9.94
CA HIS A 35 -13.56 -37.42 -11.16
C HIS A 35 -12.48 -36.45 -11.68
N VAL A 36 -11.67 -36.89 -12.65
CA VAL A 36 -10.90 -35.95 -13.47
C VAL A 36 -11.92 -35.28 -14.36
N GLN A 37 -12.41 -34.12 -13.93
CA GLN A 37 -13.01 -33.18 -14.87
C GLN A 37 -11.93 -32.91 -15.91
N ARG A 38 -12.22 -33.37 -17.12
CA ARG A 38 -11.54 -33.00 -18.35
C ARG A 38 -11.60 -31.47 -18.42
N TRP A 39 -10.58 -30.80 -17.91
CA TRP A 39 -10.32 -29.44 -18.31
C TRP A 39 -10.00 -29.57 -19.79
N ALA A 40 -10.87 -29.00 -20.62
CA ALA A 40 -10.60 -28.85 -22.02
C ALA A 40 -9.18 -28.28 -22.14
N GLU A 41 -8.39 -28.85 -23.05
CA GLU A 41 -7.18 -28.24 -23.55
C GLU A 41 -7.55 -26.81 -23.97
N ALA A 42 -7.39 -25.87 -23.04
CA ALA A 42 -7.40 -24.46 -23.37
C ALA A 42 -6.22 -24.32 -24.33
N ASP A 43 -6.51 -23.84 -25.53
CA ASP A 43 -5.51 -23.47 -26.52
C ASP A 43 -4.33 -22.84 -25.80
N ILE A 44 -3.17 -23.50 -25.89
CA ILE A 44 -1.91 -22.91 -25.46
C ILE A 44 -1.75 -21.70 -26.38
N MET A 45 -2.18 -20.52 -25.93
CA MET A 45 -1.92 -19.27 -26.63
C MET A 45 -0.41 -19.21 -26.87
N GLU A 46 -0.01 -19.28 -28.14
CA GLU A 46 1.37 -19.09 -28.55
C GLU A 46 1.76 -17.65 -28.16
N VAL A 47 2.43 -17.54 -27.03
CA VAL A 47 3.04 -16.29 -26.59
C VAL A 47 4.12 -15.94 -27.62
N PRO A 48 4.02 -14.79 -28.32
CA PRO A 48 4.96 -14.46 -29.38
C PRO A 48 6.36 -14.31 -28.78
N PRO A 49 7.37 -15.05 -29.29
CA PRO A 49 8.73 -14.94 -28.78
C PRO A 49 9.32 -13.57 -29.14
N MET A 50 10.25 -13.07 -28.33
CA MET A 50 10.88 -11.77 -28.52
C MET A 50 11.67 -11.70 -29.83
N THR A 51 12.15 -12.84 -30.32
CA THR A 51 12.84 -12.98 -31.61
C THR A 51 11.96 -12.65 -32.80
N GLU A 52 10.66 -12.92 -32.74
CA GLU A 52 9.72 -12.74 -33.86
C GLU A 52 8.96 -11.41 -33.81
N ALA A 53 9.09 -10.66 -32.71
CA ALA A 53 8.41 -9.38 -32.54
C ALA A 53 8.89 -8.30 -33.53
N PRO A 54 7.97 -7.53 -34.16
CA PRO A 54 8.31 -6.39 -35.01
C PRO A 54 9.27 -5.40 -34.35
N VAL A 55 10.29 -4.99 -35.11
CA VAL A 55 11.31 -4.01 -34.68
C VAL A 55 10.99 -2.65 -35.29
N TYR A 56 10.98 -1.62 -34.45
CA TYR A 56 10.81 -0.23 -34.82
C TYR A 56 12.14 0.49 -34.53
N VAL A 57 12.78 1.01 -35.57
CA VAL A 57 13.97 1.85 -35.43
C VAL A 57 13.52 3.24 -35.02
N MET A 58 14.16 3.81 -34.01
CA MET A 58 13.77 5.09 -33.45
C MET A 58 14.66 6.20 -34.00
N GLU A 59 14.04 7.32 -34.36
CA GLU A 59 14.73 8.51 -34.85
C GLU A 59 14.57 9.65 -33.85
N VAL A 60 15.62 10.47 -33.73
CA VAL A 60 15.57 11.70 -32.93
C VAL A 60 15.37 12.87 -33.89
N ASP A 61 14.35 13.67 -33.64
CA ASP A 61 14.06 14.85 -34.43
C ASP A 61 15.23 15.84 -34.32
N VAL A 62 15.80 16.21 -35.46
CA VAL A 62 17.01 17.02 -35.55
C VAL A 62 16.84 18.47 -35.09
N VAL A 63 15.60 18.95 -34.97
CA VAL A 63 15.27 20.33 -34.59
C VAL A 63 14.99 20.43 -33.10
N THR A 64 14.20 19.52 -32.57
CA THR A 64 13.71 19.51 -31.19
C THR A 64 14.60 18.67 -30.26
N GLY A 65 15.30 17.67 -30.79
CA GLY A 65 16.02 16.67 -30.01
C GLY A 65 15.10 15.64 -29.35
N ASP A 66 13.81 15.67 -29.66
CA ASP A 66 12.83 14.72 -29.13
C ASP A 66 12.88 13.40 -29.91
N LEU A 67 12.60 12.29 -29.23
CA LEU A 67 12.45 10.98 -29.87
C LEU A 67 11.12 10.91 -30.62
N ASP A 68 11.14 10.59 -31.91
CA ASP A 68 9.94 10.32 -32.67
C ASP A 68 9.42 8.91 -32.35
N VAL A 69 8.29 8.87 -31.63
CA VAL A 69 7.60 7.64 -31.24
C VAL A 69 6.38 7.36 -32.12
N SER A 70 6.07 8.20 -33.10
CA SER A 70 4.83 8.12 -33.88
C SER A 70 4.67 6.81 -34.67
N ALA A 71 5.78 6.14 -34.97
CA ALA A 71 5.80 4.83 -35.61
C ALA A 71 5.46 3.66 -34.69
N LEU A 72 5.48 3.85 -33.36
CA LEU A 72 5.16 2.81 -32.37
C LEU A 72 3.65 2.62 -32.24
N PRO A 73 3.18 1.39 -31.93
CA PRO A 73 1.78 1.11 -31.74
C PRO A 73 1.21 1.78 -30.48
N GLU A 74 0.02 2.38 -30.61
CA GLU A 74 -0.81 2.91 -29.50
C GLU A 74 -1.64 1.80 -28.83
N GLU A 75 -1.13 0.57 -28.83
CA GLU A 75 -1.84 -0.62 -28.37
C GLU A 75 -1.26 -1.15 -27.04
N MET A 76 -2.06 -1.97 -26.35
CA MET A 76 -1.62 -2.75 -25.20
C MET A 76 -0.62 -3.83 -25.64
N GLY A 77 0.42 -4.09 -24.85
CA GLY A 77 1.34 -5.18 -25.14
C GLY A 77 2.65 -5.16 -24.34
N VAL A 78 3.60 -5.98 -24.80
CA VAL A 78 4.95 -6.11 -24.24
C VAL A 78 5.95 -5.50 -25.22
N TYR A 79 6.96 -4.80 -24.71
CA TYR A 79 7.97 -4.15 -25.54
C TYR A 79 9.36 -4.27 -24.94
N ALA A 80 10.38 -4.24 -25.80
CA ALA A 80 11.79 -4.34 -25.45
C ALA A 80 12.56 -3.20 -26.11
N VAL A 81 13.31 -2.44 -25.33
CA VAL A 81 14.05 -1.26 -25.78
C VAL A 81 15.54 -1.57 -25.86
N TYR A 82 16.14 -1.26 -27.00
CA TYR A 82 17.56 -1.44 -27.27
C TYR A 82 18.24 -0.09 -27.46
N ASP A 83 19.48 0.01 -26.98
CA ASP A 83 20.33 1.18 -27.19
C ASP A 83 20.85 1.24 -28.63
N ALA A 84 21.55 2.32 -28.98
CA ALA A 84 22.16 2.50 -30.30
C ALA A 84 23.24 1.45 -30.65
N THR A 85 23.68 0.65 -29.66
CA THR A 85 24.65 -0.45 -29.83
C THR A 85 23.99 -1.83 -29.82
N GLU A 86 22.66 -1.88 -29.98
CA GLU A 86 21.83 -3.09 -29.98
C GLU A 86 21.83 -3.87 -28.65
N ARG A 87 22.17 -3.22 -27.53
CA ARG A 87 22.05 -3.85 -26.21
C ARG A 87 20.68 -3.58 -25.61
N LEU A 88 20.08 -4.63 -25.07
CA LEU A 88 18.79 -4.55 -24.41
C LEU A 88 18.89 -3.73 -23.11
N GLN A 89 18.16 -2.62 -23.05
CA GLN A 89 18.15 -1.72 -21.90
C GLN A 89 16.98 -1.99 -20.96
N TYR A 90 15.82 -2.35 -21.53
CA TYR A 90 14.57 -2.49 -20.77
C TYR A 90 13.58 -3.41 -21.47
N ILE A 91 12.83 -4.21 -20.70
CA ILE A 91 11.59 -4.88 -21.13
C ILE A 91 10.44 -4.41 -20.26
N GLY A 92 9.37 -3.92 -20.88
CA GLY A 92 8.18 -3.43 -20.23
C GLY A 92 6.89 -4.07 -20.75
N LEU A 93 5.81 -3.87 -20.00
CA LEU A 93 4.45 -4.13 -20.44
C LEU A 93 3.62 -2.87 -20.24
N SER A 94 2.71 -2.56 -21.16
CA SER A 94 1.91 -1.33 -21.11
C SER A 94 0.51 -1.55 -21.67
N LYS A 95 -0.43 -0.69 -21.26
CA LYS A 95 -1.74 -0.53 -21.92
C LYS A 95 -1.65 0.29 -23.21
N ASP A 96 -0.53 0.97 -23.40
CA ASP A 96 -0.22 1.88 -24.51
C ASP A 96 1.31 1.91 -24.66
N ILE A 97 1.84 1.16 -25.63
CA ILE A 97 3.29 1.00 -25.83
C ILE A 97 3.92 2.35 -26.21
N GLN A 98 3.37 3.06 -27.19
CA GLN A 98 3.86 4.35 -27.67
C GLN A 98 4.04 5.35 -26.51
N LYS A 99 3.00 5.53 -25.68
CA LYS A 99 3.05 6.43 -24.52
C LYS A 99 4.08 5.99 -23.48
N SER A 100 4.25 4.69 -23.27
CA SER A 100 5.24 4.17 -22.32
C SER A 100 6.66 4.50 -22.77
N VAL A 101 6.97 4.28 -24.04
CA VAL A 101 8.29 4.62 -24.62
C VAL A 101 8.53 6.13 -24.61
N ALA A 102 7.52 6.95 -24.93
CA ALA A 102 7.62 8.41 -24.83
C ALA A 102 7.98 8.89 -23.40
N ASN A 103 7.45 8.23 -22.37
CA ASN A 103 7.78 8.55 -20.99
C ASN A 103 9.23 8.19 -20.64
N HIS A 104 9.75 7.06 -21.14
CA HIS A 104 11.16 6.69 -20.99
C HIS A 104 12.06 7.71 -21.68
N ALA A 105 11.73 8.09 -22.92
CA ALA A 105 12.45 9.10 -23.67
C ALA A 105 12.55 10.43 -22.91
N LYS A 106 11.44 10.87 -22.32
CA LYS A 106 11.39 12.08 -21.48
C LYS A 106 12.22 11.94 -20.20
N ALA A 107 12.24 10.77 -19.56
CA ALA A 107 12.99 10.52 -18.34
C ALA A 107 14.51 10.44 -18.58
N ILE A 108 14.93 9.94 -19.73
CA ILE A 108 16.33 9.90 -20.18
C ILE A 108 16.79 11.31 -20.58
N GLY A 109 15.94 12.05 -21.30
CA GLY A 109 16.19 13.43 -21.71
C GLY A 109 16.82 13.55 -23.10
N ILE A 110 16.55 14.68 -23.75
CA ILE A 110 16.84 14.93 -25.18
C ILE A 110 18.32 14.83 -25.58
N GLN A 111 19.25 14.95 -24.63
CA GLN A 111 20.70 14.90 -24.92
C GLN A 111 21.21 13.46 -25.06
N GLU A 112 20.58 12.51 -24.37
CA GLU A 112 21.04 11.12 -24.27
C GLU A 112 20.06 10.14 -24.94
N VAL A 113 18.83 10.58 -25.25
CA VAL A 113 17.76 9.67 -25.68
C VAL A 113 18.13 8.82 -26.90
N GLY A 114 18.84 9.37 -27.88
CA GLY A 114 19.29 8.63 -29.06
C GLY A 114 20.37 7.59 -28.78
N GLU A 115 21.10 7.70 -27.66
CA GLU A 115 22.06 6.68 -27.23
C GLU A 115 21.34 5.51 -26.55
N PHE A 116 20.30 5.78 -25.75
CA PHE A 116 19.61 4.78 -24.92
C PHE A 116 18.38 4.13 -25.57
N ILE A 117 17.75 4.80 -26.54
CA ILE A 117 16.57 4.30 -27.27
C ILE A 117 16.88 4.34 -28.77
N GLY A 118 17.58 3.32 -29.26
CA GLY A 118 17.89 3.17 -30.69
C GLY A 118 16.84 2.36 -31.46
N SER A 119 16.28 1.32 -30.83
CA SER A 119 15.16 0.56 -31.42
C SER A 119 14.27 -0.05 -30.35
N VAL A 120 13.02 -0.34 -30.72
CA VAL A 120 12.03 -0.96 -29.84
C VAL A 120 11.40 -2.15 -30.55
N LYS A 121 11.35 -3.30 -29.88
CA LYS A 121 10.51 -4.43 -30.29
C LYS A 121 9.17 -4.37 -29.60
N CYS A 122 8.09 -4.64 -30.30
CA CYS A 122 6.73 -4.62 -29.74
C CYS A 122 5.99 -5.92 -30.05
N ALA A 123 5.35 -6.52 -29.05
CA ALA A 123 4.29 -7.51 -29.22
C ALA A 123 2.97 -6.89 -28.79
N GLU A 124 2.14 -6.55 -29.77
CA GLU A 124 0.79 -6.03 -29.58
C GLU A 124 -0.13 -7.15 -29.07
N MET A 125 -0.89 -6.86 -28.01
CA MET A 125 -1.77 -7.79 -27.31
C MET A 125 -3.08 -7.07 -26.93
N PRO A 126 -3.88 -6.62 -27.92
CA PRO A 126 -5.08 -5.83 -27.67
C PRO A 126 -6.14 -6.64 -26.91
N GLY A 127 -6.68 -6.07 -25.84
CA GLY A 127 -7.76 -6.69 -25.04
C GLY A 127 -7.32 -7.84 -24.14
N GLU A 128 -6.03 -8.11 -24.03
CA GLU A 128 -5.49 -9.20 -23.22
C GLU A 128 -5.48 -8.90 -21.71
N SER A 129 -5.47 -9.97 -20.92
CA SER A 129 -5.43 -9.84 -19.46
C SER A 129 -4.06 -9.38 -18.95
N LYS A 130 -4.04 -8.74 -17.76
CA LYS A 130 -2.79 -8.39 -17.07
C LYS A 130 -1.91 -9.61 -16.81
N GLU A 131 -2.51 -10.77 -16.57
CA GLU A 131 -1.79 -12.02 -16.37
C GLU A 131 -1.13 -12.49 -17.67
N THR A 132 -1.83 -12.42 -18.81
CA THR A 132 -1.27 -12.73 -20.14
C THR A 132 -0.06 -11.83 -20.44
N LEU A 133 -0.18 -10.51 -20.24
CA LEU A 133 0.93 -9.57 -20.44
C LEU A 133 2.14 -9.90 -19.56
N LYS A 134 1.91 -10.23 -18.29
CA LYS A 134 2.98 -10.61 -17.36
C LYS A 134 3.67 -11.90 -17.81
N ASN A 135 2.91 -12.90 -18.24
CA ASN A 135 3.45 -14.15 -18.75
C ASN A 135 4.31 -13.93 -20.01
N THR A 136 3.83 -13.12 -20.96
CA THR A 136 4.61 -12.72 -22.15
C THR A 136 5.90 -12.00 -21.79
N TRP A 137 5.82 -11.04 -20.87
CA TRP A 137 6.99 -10.32 -20.36
C TRP A 137 8.01 -11.26 -19.72
N GLU A 138 7.57 -12.24 -18.92
CA GLU A 138 8.45 -13.24 -18.32
C GLU A 138 9.11 -14.15 -19.38
N VAL A 139 8.38 -14.52 -20.43
CA VAL A 139 8.91 -15.30 -21.56
C VAL A 139 10.03 -14.53 -22.26
N TRP A 140 9.81 -13.25 -22.58
CA TRP A 140 10.82 -12.40 -23.23
C TRP A 140 12.08 -12.24 -22.39
N LEU A 141 11.92 -12.02 -21.08
CA LEU A 141 13.05 -11.91 -20.16
C LEU A 141 13.81 -13.25 -20.06
N LYS A 142 13.10 -14.39 -19.95
CA LYS A 142 13.71 -15.72 -19.91
C LYS A 142 14.43 -16.06 -21.22
N GLU A 143 13.86 -15.70 -22.37
CA GLU A 143 14.49 -15.87 -23.68
C GLU A 143 15.79 -15.07 -23.78
N HIS A 144 15.79 -13.81 -23.36
CA HIS A 144 17.00 -12.97 -23.33
C HIS A 144 18.10 -13.57 -22.45
N LEU A 145 17.75 -13.94 -21.21
CA LEU A 145 18.69 -14.54 -20.26
C LEU A 145 19.19 -15.91 -20.74
N GLY A 146 18.32 -16.70 -21.37
CA GLY A 146 18.66 -18.00 -21.96
C GLY A 146 19.67 -17.90 -23.10
N ASN A 147 19.65 -16.79 -23.84
CA ASN A 147 20.62 -16.48 -24.90
C ASN A 147 21.95 -15.88 -24.37
N GLY A 148 22.18 -15.92 -23.06
CA GLY A 148 23.39 -15.42 -22.42
C GLY A 148 23.38 -13.91 -22.16
N GLY A 149 22.23 -13.25 -22.29
CA GLY A 149 22.03 -11.86 -21.89
C GLY A 149 22.04 -11.69 -20.38
N GLU A 150 22.39 -10.48 -19.92
CA GLU A 150 22.25 -10.09 -18.52
C GLU A 150 20.86 -9.49 -18.27
N ILE A 151 20.47 -9.31 -17.01
CA ILE A 151 19.22 -8.60 -16.69
C ILE A 151 19.37 -7.15 -17.21
N PRO A 152 18.42 -6.64 -18.03
CA PRO A 152 18.54 -5.29 -18.57
C PRO A 152 18.64 -4.23 -17.48
N VAL A 153 19.42 -3.17 -17.71
CA VAL A 153 19.74 -2.15 -16.70
C VAL A 153 18.50 -1.46 -16.12
N GLY A 154 17.43 -1.32 -16.91
CA GLY A 154 16.16 -0.77 -16.45
C GLY A 154 15.28 -1.78 -15.68
N ASN A 155 15.57 -3.07 -15.76
CA ASN A 155 14.87 -4.14 -15.03
C ASN A 155 15.60 -4.58 -13.73
N LEU A 156 16.83 -4.10 -13.51
CA LEU A 156 17.61 -4.36 -12.29
C LEU A 156 17.03 -3.69 -11.03
N PRO A 157 16.94 -4.38 -9.87
CA PRO A 157 16.48 -3.78 -8.61
C PRO A 157 17.18 -2.45 -8.28
N GLU A 158 16.50 -1.52 -7.61
CA GLU A 158 17.03 -0.16 -7.33
C GLU A 158 18.38 -0.13 -6.61
N ASN A 159 18.69 -1.17 -5.84
CA ASN A 159 19.93 -1.27 -5.08
C ASN A 159 21.01 -2.13 -5.80
N ALA A 160 20.74 -2.60 -7.02
CA ALA A 160 21.66 -3.44 -7.77
C ALA A 160 22.73 -2.59 -8.48
N PRO A 161 24.01 -2.99 -8.45
CA PRO A 161 25.05 -2.31 -9.24
C PRO A 161 24.69 -2.27 -10.72
N GLY A 162 24.78 -1.08 -11.34
CA GLY A 162 24.46 -0.89 -12.75
C GLY A 162 22.97 -0.66 -13.06
N CYS A 163 22.10 -0.54 -12.04
CA CYS A 163 20.72 -0.12 -12.29
C CYS A 163 20.67 1.31 -12.84
N ASP A 164 19.83 1.54 -13.84
CA ASP A 164 19.52 2.89 -14.31
C ASP A 164 18.08 3.25 -13.89
N PRO A 165 17.92 4.16 -12.90
CA PRO A 165 16.61 4.50 -12.35
C PRO A 165 15.73 5.29 -13.34
N ARG A 166 16.26 5.77 -14.47
CA ARG A 166 15.50 6.56 -15.47
C ARG A 166 14.45 5.72 -16.21
N TRP A 167 14.66 4.40 -16.32
CA TRP A 167 13.72 3.45 -16.97
C TRP A 167 12.51 3.09 -16.14
N ARG A 168 12.52 3.43 -14.85
CA ARG A 168 11.34 3.27 -14.02
C ARG A 168 10.55 4.56 -14.14
N SER A 169 9.24 4.44 -14.39
CA SER A 169 8.35 5.53 -14.02
C SER A 169 8.64 5.81 -12.56
N ARG A 170 9.29 6.94 -12.26
CA ARG A 170 9.20 7.51 -10.92
C ARG A 170 7.71 7.62 -10.72
N GLY A 171 7.12 6.73 -9.91
CA GLY A 171 5.71 6.80 -9.57
C GLY A 171 5.43 8.27 -9.30
N ALA A 172 4.46 8.83 -10.04
CA ALA A 172 4.27 10.27 -10.22
C ALA A 172 4.79 11.00 -8.98
N GLN A 173 5.85 11.81 -9.12
CA GLN A 173 6.46 12.53 -7.99
C GLN A 173 5.32 12.97 -7.08
N ALA A 174 5.26 12.39 -5.87
CA ALA A 174 4.08 12.50 -5.03
C ALA A 174 3.68 13.96 -5.02
N LYS A 175 2.46 14.25 -5.51
CA LYS A 175 2.01 15.64 -5.65
C LYS A 175 2.28 16.35 -4.31
N PRO A 176 2.88 17.56 -4.34
CA PRO A 176 3.15 18.27 -3.10
C PRO A 176 1.86 18.41 -2.32
N SER A 177 1.94 18.24 -1.00
CA SER A 177 0.76 18.38 -0.13
C SER A 177 0.14 19.76 -0.31
N LEU A 178 -1.20 19.81 -0.29
CA LEU A 178 -1.98 21.02 -0.44
C LEU A 178 -1.61 22.02 0.65
N ASN A 179 -1.51 23.28 0.24
CA ASN A 179 -1.41 24.43 1.11
C ASN A 179 -2.82 25.02 1.27
N LEU A 180 -3.37 24.89 2.48
CA LEU A 180 -4.69 25.40 2.83
C LEU A 180 -4.65 26.87 3.27
N GLY A 181 -3.47 27.41 3.58
CA GLY A 181 -3.27 28.83 3.90
C GLY A 181 -3.51 29.79 2.72
N GLY A 182 -3.37 29.34 1.48
CA GLY A 182 -3.58 30.19 0.30
C GLY A 182 -2.72 31.46 0.28
N VAL A 183 -3.14 32.49 -0.48
CA VAL A 183 -2.41 33.77 -0.63
C VAL A 183 -2.57 34.69 0.59
N GLY A 184 -3.63 34.49 1.39
CA GLY A 184 -3.96 35.32 2.56
C GLY A 184 -3.51 34.75 3.91
N GLY A 185 -3.10 33.48 3.96
CA GLY A 185 -2.88 32.74 5.20
C GLY A 185 -4.19 32.33 5.89
N ILE A 186 -4.08 31.46 6.89
CA ILE A 186 -5.15 31.21 7.88
C ILE A 186 -4.80 32.03 9.12
N ALA A 187 -5.63 32.99 9.49
CA ALA A 187 -5.40 33.90 10.62
C ALA A 187 -6.18 33.49 11.90
N SER A 188 -7.11 32.54 11.79
CA SER A 188 -7.97 32.11 12.89
C SER A 188 -8.41 30.64 12.79
N GLN A 189 -8.84 30.07 13.92
CA GLN A 189 -9.38 28.70 13.97
C GLN A 189 -10.62 28.51 13.08
N ALA A 190 -11.47 29.54 12.95
CA ALA A 190 -12.65 29.49 12.09
C ALA A 190 -12.28 29.41 10.61
N GLU A 191 -11.24 30.13 10.19
CA GLU A 191 -10.70 30.03 8.83
C GLU A 191 -10.02 28.69 8.58
N ALA A 192 -9.31 28.13 9.57
CA ALA A 192 -8.75 26.79 9.48
C ALA A 192 -9.84 25.74 9.25
N MET A 193 -10.95 25.84 9.99
CA MET A 193 -12.12 24.98 9.85
C MET A 193 -12.76 25.10 8.45
N GLU A 194 -12.91 26.31 7.93
CA GLU A 194 -13.45 26.54 6.59
C GLU A 194 -12.51 26.01 5.50
N ALA A 195 -11.20 26.17 5.67
CA ALA A 195 -10.20 25.66 4.75
C ALA A 195 -10.21 24.12 4.71
N VAL A 196 -10.34 23.46 5.87
CA VAL A 196 -10.52 22.00 5.96
C VAL A 196 -11.80 21.58 5.24
N ARG A 197 -12.94 22.22 5.52
CA ARG A 197 -14.21 21.94 4.84
C ARG A 197 -14.09 22.04 3.32
N THR A 198 -13.54 23.16 2.84
CA THR A 198 -13.35 23.41 1.40
C THR A 198 -12.44 22.35 0.78
N ALA A 199 -11.34 21.98 1.44
CA ALA A 199 -10.44 20.95 0.95
C ALA A 199 -11.14 19.59 0.86
N VAL A 200 -11.90 19.20 1.88
CA VAL A 200 -12.64 17.93 1.92
C VAL A 200 -13.71 17.86 0.82
N GLU A 201 -14.41 18.97 0.56
CA GLU A 201 -15.47 19.04 -0.46
C GLU A 201 -14.93 19.11 -1.90
N SER A 202 -13.77 19.76 -2.09
CA SER A 202 -13.18 19.95 -3.42
C SER A 202 -12.33 18.79 -3.93
N ASN A 203 -11.94 17.86 -3.05
CA ASN A 203 -11.06 16.75 -3.39
C ASN A 203 -11.77 15.41 -3.18
N PRO A 204 -12.01 14.59 -4.23
CA PRO A 204 -12.70 13.31 -4.11
C PRO A 204 -12.02 12.33 -3.16
N VAL A 205 -10.69 12.36 -3.06
CA VAL A 205 -9.91 11.55 -2.12
C VAL A 205 -8.85 12.45 -1.50
N LEU A 206 -8.95 12.69 -0.20
CA LEU A 206 -8.07 13.59 0.54
C LEU A 206 -7.55 12.92 1.83
N LEU A 207 -6.24 12.92 2.00
CA LEU A 207 -5.58 12.39 3.19
C LEU A 207 -4.91 13.51 4.00
N PHE A 208 -5.40 13.76 5.21
CA PHE A 208 -4.67 14.54 6.20
C PHE A 208 -3.65 13.64 6.89
N MET A 209 -2.36 14.01 6.85
CA MET A 209 -1.28 13.17 7.37
C MET A 209 -0.18 13.99 8.06
N LYS A 210 0.64 13.30 8.86
CA LYS A 210 1.85 13.86 9.49
C LYS A 210 3.04 13.69 8.55
N GLY A 211 3.55 14.79 8.00
CA GLY A 211 4.57 14.79 6.94
C GLY A 211 3.94 14.70 5.56
N THR A 212 4.70 14.21 4.58
CA THR A 212 4.25 14.06 3.18
C THR A 212 4.33 12.59 2.75
N PRO A 213 3.72 12.17 1.63
CA PRO A 213 3.88 10.79 1.15
C PRO A 213 5.33 10.40 0.85
N ALA A 214 6.15 11.38 0.44
CA ALA A 214 7.57 11.20 0.16
C ALA A 214 8.41 11.16 1.45
N MET A 215 8.01 11.90 2.48
CA MET A 215 8.71 11.97 3.76
C MET A 215 7.69 11.95 4.91
N PRO A 216 7.09 10.78 5.21
CA PRO A 216 6.13 10.66 6.29
C PRO A 216 6.86 10.80 7.63
N GLN A 217 6.25 11.52 8.57
CA GLN A 217 6.82 11.77 9.90
C GLN A 217 6.10 10.99 11.01
N CYS A 218 5.31 10.00 10.62
CA CYS A 218 4.59 9.12 11.55
C CYS A 218 4.30 7.78 10.85
N GLY A 219 4.51 6.65 11.55
CA GLY A 219 4.30 5.32 10.99
C GLY A 219 2.87 5.06 10.48
N PHE A 220 1.84 5.57 11.17
CA PHE A 220 0.44 5.46 10.73
C PHE A 220 0.19 6.22 9.42
N SER A 221 0.79 7.41 9.27
CA SER A 221 0.74 8.21 8.04
C SER A 221 1.52 7.55 6.89
N ALA A 222 2.66 6.92 7.19
CA ALA A 222 3.43 6.15 6.22
C ALA A 222 2.63 4.95 5.68
N ARG A 223 2.01 4.16 6.57
CA ARG A 223 1.18 3.02 6.18
C ARG A 223 -0.01 3.44 5.32
N THR A 224 -0.80 4.41 5.78
CA THR A 224 -2.01 4.87 5.08
C THR A 224 -1.68 5.41 3.68
N SER A 225 -0.68 6.30 3.58
CA SER A 225 -0.27 6.85 2.28
C SER A 225 0.42 5.83 1.37
N GLY A 226 1.09 4.82 1.92
CA GLY A 226 1.68 3.72 1.17
C GLY A 226 0.61 2.83 0.54
N LEU A 227 -0.40 2.47 1.33
CA LEU A 227 -1.54 1.67 0.89
C LEU A 227 -2.33 2.35 -0.23
N LEU A 228 -2.65 3.65 -0.09
CA LEU A 228 -3.34 4.39 -1.17
C LEU A 228 -2.51 4.45 -2.46
N ARG A 229 -1.18 4.50 -2.35
CA ARG A 229 -0.27 4.45 -3.51
C ARG A 229 -0.25 3.06 -4.16
N GLU A 230 -0.33 2.00 -3.37
CA GLU A 230 -0.38 0.62 -3.85
C GLU A 230 -1.65 0.35 -4.67
N ILE A 231 -2.80 0.85 -4.20
CA ILE A 231 -4.08 0.81 -4.94
C ILE A 231 -3.99 1.58 -6.27
N GLY A 232 -3.11 2.59 -6.35
CA GLY A 232 -2.84 3.33 -7.57
C GLY A 232 -3.90 4.38 -7.93
N MET A 233 -4.78 4.73 -6.98
CA MET A 233 -5.76 5.80 -7.15
C MET A 233 -5.16 7.18 -6.87
N PRO A 234 -5.48 8.22 -7.67
CA PRO A 234 -5.04 9.58 -7.39
C PRO A 234 -5.68 10.08 -6.09
N PHE A 235 -4.87 10.64 -5.19
CA PHE A 235 -5.35 11.30 -3.97
C PHE A 235 -4.53 12.54 -3.70
N GLU A 236 -5.15 13.52 -3.03
CA GLU A 236 -4.47 14.70 -2.52
C GLU A 236 -4.10 14.52 -1.05
N THR A 237 -3.11 15.27 -0.58
CA THR A 237 -2.66 15.19 0.83
C THR A 237 -2.54 16.56 1.45
N VAL A 238 -2.73 16.65 2.77
CA VAL A 238 -2.45 17.85 3.55
C VAL A 238 -1.50 17.47 4.69
N ASN A 239 -0.35 18.13 4.76
CA ASN A 239 0.58 17.97 5.87
C ASN A 239 0.14 18.84 7.05
N VAL A 240 -0.38 18.20 8.11
CA VAL A 240 -0.87 18.90 9.31
C VAL A 240 0.24 19.41 10.23
N LEU A 241 1.50 19.07 9.95
CA LEU A 241 2.66 19.56 10.72
C LEU A 241 3.30 20.80 10.11
N ASP A 242 2.92 21.16 8.88
CA ASP A 242 3.44 22.36 8.22
C ASP A 242 2.67 23.59 8.67
N GLU A 243 2.99 24.12 9.85
CA GLU A 243 2.35 25.33 10.40
C GLU A 243 2.60 26.58 9.55
N ALA A 244 3.62 26.59 8.67
CA ALA A 244 3.86 27.71 7.77
C ALA A 244 2.83 27.75 6.63
N SER A 245 2.46 26.58 6.10
CA SER A 245 1.47 26.47 5.02
C SER A 245 0.04 26.22 5.51
N ASN A 246 -0.11 25.56 6.66
CA ASN A 246 -1.38 25.03 7.17
C ASN A 246 -1.60 25.39 8.66
N PRO A 247 -1.49 26.67 9.07
CA PRO A 247 -1.61 27.01 10.48
C PRO A 247 -2.99 26.65 11.04
N GLY A 248 -3.02 25.98 12.20
CA GLY A 248 -4.27 25.58 12.88
C GLY A 248 -5.05 24.42 12.24
N VAL A 249 -4.65 23.94 11.06
CA VAL A 249 -5.34 22.84 10.34
C VAL A 249 -5.35 21.56 11.16
N ARG A 250 -4.29 21.26 11.92
CA ARG A 250 -4.20 20.06 12.76
C ARG A 250 -5.32 19.93 13.77
N GLU A 251 -5.69 21.03 14.43
CA GLU A 251 -6.78 21.01 15.40
C GLU A 251 -8.13 21.13 14.71
N ALA A 252 -8.23 21.95 13.66
CA ALA A 252 -9.45 22.10 12.88
C ALA A 252 -9.93 20.78 12.26
N VAL A 253 -9.03 19.96 11.72
CA VAL A 253 -9.42 18.67 11.11
C VAL A 253 -9.92 17.66 12.16
N LYS A 254 -9.38 17.68 13.38
CA LYS A 254 -9.86 16.82 14.47
C LYS A 254 -11.27 17.18 14.88
N GLU A 255 -11.55 18.48 14.97
CA GLU A 255 -12.86 19.01 15.31
C GLU A 255 -13.86 18.77 14.17
N TYR A 256 -13.47 19.02 12.92
CA TYR A 256 -14.30 18.80 11.73
C TYR A 256 -14.73 17.33 11.58
N GLY A 257 -13.78 16.40 11.66
CA GLY A 257 -14.04 14.97 11.53
C GLY A 257 -14.62 14.32 12.78
N GLN A 258 -14.72 15.07 13.89
CA GLN A 258 -14.98 14.52 15.22
C GLN A 258 -14.10 13.28 15.49
N TRP A 259 -12.81 13.43 15.17
CA TRP A 259 -11.84 12.33 15.16
C TRP A 259 -10.50 12.79 15.73
N PRO A 260 -10.01 12.22 16.84
CA PRO A 260 -8.90 12.81 17.60
C PRO A 260 -7.52 12.56 16.99
N THR A 261 -7.37 11.58 16.11
CA THR A 261 -6.06 11.11 15.60
C THR A 261 -5.80 11.50 14.14
N ILE A 262 -4.53 11.41 13.73
CA ILE A 262 -4.05 11.62 12.36
C ILE A 262 -3.18 10.41 12.01
N PRO A 263 -3.31 9.80 10.83
CA PRO A 263 -3.97 10.30 9.62
C PRO A 263 -5.50 10.21 9.63
N GLN A 264 -6.15 10.99 8.76
CA GLN A 264 -7.59 10.91 8.46
C GLN A 264 -7.80 10.90 6.94
N LEU A 265 -8.49 9.87 6.45
CA LEU A 265 -8.86 9.73 5.04
C LEU A 265 -10.30 10.18 4.82
N TYR A 266 -10.49 11.10 3.86
CA TYR A 266 -11.80 11.51 3.38
C TYR A 266 -11.99 11.04 1.94
N VAL A 267 -13.18 10.51 1.66
CA VAL A 267 -13.60 10.10 0.31
C VAL A 267 -14.97 10.71 0.04
N SER A 268 -15.09 11.44 -1.07
CA SER A 268 -16.32 12.15 -1.49
C SER A 268 -16.92 13.01 -0.37
N GLY A 269 -16.06 13.72 0.37
CA GLY A 269 -16.47 14.59 1.48
C GLY A 269 -16.79 13.89 2.80
N GLN A 270 -16.73 12.55 2.85
CA GLN A 270 -17.04 11.77 4.05
C GLN A 270 -15.76 11.23 4.71
N LEU A 271 -15.71 11.25 6.04
CA LEU A 271 -14.62 10.63 6.79
C LEU A 271 -14.72 9.10 6.67
N VAL A 272 -13.72 8.49 6.07
CA VAL A 272 -13.57 7.03 6.03
C VAL A 272 -13.00 6.53 7.36
N GLY A 273 -12.00 7.22 7.89
CA GLY A 273 -11.42 6.92 9.20
C GLY A 273 -9.92 7.18 9.29
N GLY A 274 -9.34 6.68 10.39
CA GLY A 274 -7.90 6.67 10.62
C GLY A 274 -7.18 5.50 9.95
N ALA A 275 -5.89 5.34 10.25
CA ALA A 275 -5.06 4.32 9.63
C ALA A 275 -5.61 2.89 9.78
N ASP A 276 -6.14 2.52 10.96
CA ASP A 276 -6.57 1.14 11.22
C ASP A 276 -7.84 0.78 10.43
N ILE A 277 -8.84 1.66 10.41
CA ILE A 277 -10.06 1.48 9.60
C ILE A 277 -9.69 1.35 8.13
N VAL A 278 -8.79 2.21 7.64
CA VAL A 278 -8.35 2.17 6.24
C VAL A 278 -7.64 0.85 5.91
N MET A 279 -6.80 0.33 6.81
CA MET A 279 -6.15 -0.97 6.61
C MET A 279 -7.17 -2.12 6.64
N GLU A 280 -8.12 -2.11 7.59
CA GLU A 280 -9.16 -3.15 7.66
C GLU A 280 -10.04 -3.16 6.41
N MET A 281 -10.45 -1.99 5.92
CA MET A 281 -11.23 -1.88 4.68
C MET A 281 -10.44 -2.34 3.45
N TYR A 282 -9.13 -2.13 3.42
CA TYR A 282 -8.26 -2.63 2.36
C TYR A 282 -8.15 -4.15 2.37
N GLU A 283 -7.92 -4.75 3.55
CA GLU A 283 -7.85 -6.20 3.71
C GLU A 283 -9.14 -6.91 3.27
N LYS A 284 -10.30 -6.25 3.46
CA LYS A 284 -11.61 -6.72 3.00
C LYS A 284 -11.92 -6.39 1.54
N GLY A 285 -11.08 -5.60 0.85
CA GLY A 285 -11.32 -5.12 -0.51
C GLY A 285 -12.42 -4.04 -0.64
N GLU A 286 -12.97 -3.56 0.49
CA GLU A 286 -14.02 -2.53 0.53
C GLU A 286 -13.49 -1.15 0.15
N LEU A 287 -12.23 -0.87 0.52
CA LEU A 287 -11.59 0.42 0.23
C LEU A 287 -11.43 0.64 -1.28
N GLU A 288 -10.99 -0.37 -2.02
CA GLU A 288 -10.81 -0.29 -3.48
C GLU A 288 -12.14 0.00 -4.17
N GLN A 289 -13.23 -0.67 -3.75
CA GLN A 289 -14.57 -0.44 -4.27
C GLN A 289 -15.04 1.00 -4.02
N MET A 290 -14.83 1.51 -2.81
CA MET A 290 -15.20 2.88 -2.45
C MET A 290 -14.44 3.93 -3.28
N LEU A 291 -13.14 3.72 -3.51
CA LEU A 291 -12.31 4.64 -4.28
C LEU A 291 -12.67 4.66 -5.78
N VAL A 292 -13.06 3.50 -6.35
CA VAL A 292 -13.55 3.43 -7.74
C VAL A 292 -14.84 4.23 -7.91
N ILE A 293 -15.80 4.08 -6.99
CA ILE A 293 -17.08 4.83 -7.04
C ILE A 293 -16.84 6.35 -6.96
N ALA A 294 -15.90 6.78 -6.12
CA ALA A 294 -15.54 8.20 -6.00
C ALA A 294 -14.92 8.78 -7.29
N SER A 295 -14.20 7.97 -8.07
CA SER A 295 -13.60 8.39 -9.34
C SER A 295 -14.60 8.54 -10.50
N ASP A 296 -15.74 7.84 -10.44
CA ASP A 296 -16.80 7.88 -11.46
C ASP A 296 -17.92 8.91 -11.18
N GLY A 297 -17.76 9.76 -10.16
CA GLY A 297 -18.70 10.86 -9.87
C GLY A 297 -20.05 10.45 -9.26
N GLY A 298 -20.15 9.24 -8.72
CA GLY A 298 -21.37 8.73 -8.07
C GLY A 298 -21.35 8.99 -6.56
N GLY A 299 -22.04 10.04 -6.11
CA GLY A 299 -22.35 10.19 -4.68
C GLY A 299 -23.29 9.07 -4.22
N ALA A 300 -22.85 8.24 -3.27
CA ALA A 300 -23.69 7.23 -2.64
C ALA A 300 -24.10 7.67 -1.22
N SER A 301 -25.41 7.86 -1.04
CA SER A 301 -26.08 7.92 0.26
C SER A 301 -26.12 6.53 0.90
N GLN A 302 -25.74 6.44 2.18
CA GLN A 302 -25.75 5.20 2.97
C GLN A 302 -27.18 4.65 3.17
N GLU A 303 -27.37 3.36 2.91
CA GLU A 303 -28.47 2.57 3.46
C GLU A 303 -28.00 1.88 4.74
N ALA A 304 -28.63 2.24 5.86
CA ALA A 304 -28.45 1.59 7.15
C ALA A 304 -29.34 0.34 7.21
N ALA A 305 -28.75 -0.83 7.45
CA ALA A 305 -29.50 -2.05 7.71
C ALA A 305 -29.91 -2.13 9.19
N GLU A 306 -31.22 -2.28 9.42
CA GLU A 306 -31.89 -2.29 10.72
C GLU A 306 -31.68 -3.59 11.53
N SER A 307 -31.38 -3.38 12.83
CA SER A 307 -31.93 -4.00 14.04
C SER A 307 -32.27 -5.52 14.09
N SER A 308 -31.65 -6.20 15.07
CA SER A 308 -32.35 -7.19 15.90
C SER A 308 -31.78 -7.24 17.33
N ALA A 309 -32.66 -7.47 18.32
CA ALA A 309 -32.49 -7.34 19.77
C ALA A 309 -31.47 -8.30 20.42
N PRO A 310 -30.98 -8.02 21.67
CA PRO A 310 -29.82 -8.70 22.24
C PRO A 310 -30.15 -10.11 22.74
N GLY A 311 -29.48 -11.11 22.17
CA GLY A 311 -29.31 -12.44 22.75
C GLY A 311 -28.17 -12.44 23.77
N GLU A 312 -28.25 -13.31 24.76
CA GLU A 312 -27.28 -13.45 25.85
C GLU A 312 -25.95 -14.03 25.30
N TYR A 313 -24.93 -13.19 25.10
CA TYR A 313 -23.62 -13.61 24.60
C TYR A 313 -22.69 -13.98 25.77
N ALA A 314 -22.04 -15.14 25.67
CA ALA A 314 -21.08 -15.62 26.67
C ALA A 314 -19.80 -14.77 26.67
N THR A 315 -19.35 -14.35 27.85
CA THR A 315 -18.17 -13.51 28.06
C THR A 315 -16.89 -14.27 27.71
N GLY A 316 -16.17 -13.82 26.69
CA GLY A 316 -14.80 -14.25 26.36
C GLY A 316 -13.78 -13.68 27.35
N ASN A 317 -12.54 -14.19 27.32
CA ASN A 317 -11.48 -13.97 28.32
C ASN A 317 -11.08 -12.49 28.50
N ILE A 318 -11.81 -11.72 29.29
CA ILE A 318 -11.39 -10.38 29.73
C ILE A 318 -10.22 -10.52 30.71
N LYS A 319 -9.02 -10.12 30.29
CA LYS A 319 -7.88 -9.88 31.20
C LYS A 319 -7.76 -8.39 31.46
N LEU A 320 -8.45 -7.89 32.49
CA LEU A 320 -8.25 -6.52 32.95
C LEU A 320 -6.81 -6.37 33.46
N ILE A 321 -6.08 -5.40 32.92
CA ILE A 321 -4.75 -5.04 33.39
C ILE A 321 -4.94 -4.13 34.62
N ASP A 322 -4.60 -4.64 35.79
CA ASP A 322 -4.48 -3.87 37.04
C ASP A 322 -3.03 -3.97 37.54
N ASP A 323 -2.14 -3.17 36.93
CA ASP A 323 -0.73 -3.09 37.32
C ASP A 323 -0.37 -1.63 37.61
N SER A 324 -0.03 -1.36 38.87
CA SER A 324 0.38 -0.02 39.32
C SER A 324 1.64 0.51 38.64
N ARG A 325 2.44 -0.38 38.01
CA ARG A 325 3.59 -0.01 37.17
C ARG A 325 3.18 0.36 35.75
N ARG A 326 1.92 0.15 35.38
CA ARG A 326 1.32 0.40 34.07
C ARG A 326 0.08 1.30 34.18
N PRO A 327 0.24 2.54 34.66
CA PRO A 327 -0.88 3.38 35.06
C PRO A 327 -1.75 3.81 33.88
N THR A 328 -1.18 3.99 32.68
CA THR A 328 -1.95 4.39 31.50
C THR A 328 -2.73 3.19 30.96
N ALA A 329 -2.09 2.02 30.86
CA ALA A 329 -2.77 0.79 30.45
C ALA A 329 -3.92 0.41 31.40
N THR A 330 -3.72 0.58 32.72
CA THR A 330 -4.73 0.32 33.75
C THR A 330 -5.90 1.29 33.64
N ALA A 331 -5.62 2.60 33.48
CA ALA A 331 -6.67 3.60 33.29
C ALA A 331 -7.49 3.36 32.02
N LEU A 332 -6.83 2.96 30.92
CA LEU A 332 -7.49 2.58 29.67
C LEU A 332 -8.42 1.39 29.87
N CYS A 333 -7.94 0.29 30.47
CA CYS A 333 -8.76 -0.91 30.70
C CYS A 333 -9.99 -0.58 31.55
N LYS A 334 -9.79 0.20 32.61
CA LYS A 334 -10.86 0.62 33.51
C LYS A 334 -11.93 1.46 32.80
N ALA A 335 -11.52 2.45 32.02
CA ALA A 335 -12.45 3.32 31.30
C ALA A 335 -13.31 2.54 30.29
N LEU A 336 -12.73 1.55 29.60
CA LEU A 336 -13.47 0.69 28.67
C LEU A 336 -14.44 -0.24 29.40
N ASP A 337 -14.02 -0.84 30.51
CA ASP A 337 -14.86 -1.73 31.33
C ASP A 337 -16.05 -0.97 31.96
N GLU A 338 -15.86 0.28 32.34
CA GLU A 338 -16.93 1.13 32.88
C GLU A 338 -17.91 1.63 31.80
N SER A 339 -17.50 1.67 30.53
CA SER A 339 -18.26 2.28 29.44
C SER A 339 -18.98 1.28 28.53
N PHE A 340 -18.58 0.01 28.51
CA PHE A 340 -19.08 -0.99 27.57
C PHE A 340 -19.34 -2.35 28.22
N THR A 341 -20.32 -3.09 27.67
CA THR A 341 -20.48 -4.52 27.94
C THR A 341 -19.47 -5.31 27.11
N LEU A 342 -18.27 -5.47 27.64
CA LEU A 342 -17.18 -6.14 26.93
C LEU A 342 -17.41 -7.65 26.87
N LEU A 343 -17.44 -8.21 25.66
CA LEU A 343 -17.40 -9.66 25.43
C LEU A 343 -15.98 -10.16 25.19
N ASP A 344 -15.11 -9.32 24.64
CA ASP A 344 -13.67 -9.56 24.53
C ASP A 344 -12.93 -8.23 24.62
N LEU A 345 -11.77 -8.23 25.28
CA LEU A 345 -10.90 -7.06 25.37
C LEU A 345 -9.45 -7.51 25.42
N ARG A 346 -8.67 -7.03 24.47
CA ARG A 346 -7.22 -7.19 24.41
C ARG A 346 -6.56 -5.83 24.29
N VAL A 347 -5.71 -5.51 25.27
CA VAL A 347 -4.88 -4.29 25.27
C VAL A 347 -3.42 -4.70 25.17
N VAL A 348 -2.75 -4.24 24.12
CA VAL A 348 -1.32 -4.41 23.89
C VAL A 348 -0.65 -3.05 23.99
N ASP A 349 0.51 -3.00 24.61
CA ASP A 349 1.35 -1.81 24.71
C ASP A 349 2.58 -2.01 23.86
N ASP A 350 2.63 -1.24 22.78
CA ASP A 350 3.62 -1.33 21.73
C ASP A 350 4.72 -0.29 21.92
N SER A 351 4.78 0.38 23.08
CA SER A 351 5.68 1.52 23.31
C SER A 351 7.17 1.16 23.14
N ALA A 352 7.56 -0.07 23.48
CA ALA A 352 8.94 -0.56 23.31
C ALA A 352 9.33 -0.78 21.84
N ALA A 353 8.37 -1.10 20.96
CA ALA A 353 8.62 -1.27 19.53
C ALA A 353 8.78 0.06 18.79
N HIS A 354 8.43 1.17 19.45
CA HIS A 354 8.46 2.53 18.92
C HIS A 354 9.40 3.47 19.68
N GLU A 355 10.38 2.93 20.43
CA GLU A 355 11.45 3.71 21.07
C GLU A 355 12.25 4.50 20.01
N GLY A 356 12.02 5.81 19.94
CA GLY A 356 12.70 6.73 19.01
C GLY A 356 11.78 7.55 18.11
N ASP A 357 10.46 7.39 18.18
CA ASP A 357 9.54 8.23 17.39
C ASP A 357 9.57 9.69 17.90
N ALA A 358 9.82 10.64 16.99
CA ALA A 358 10.12 12.03 17.32
C ALA A 358 8.96 12.72 18.08
N GLY A 359 7.72 12.29 17.84
CA GLY A 359 6.52 12.86 18.47
C GLY A 359 6.34 12.49 19.94
N ALA A 360 6.91 11.38 20.42
CA ALA A 360 6.80 10.97 21.83
C ALA A 360 7.78 11.76 22.73
N LEU A 361 8.98 12.04 22.20
CA LEU A 361 10.01 12.87 22.85
C LEU A 361 9.58 14.33 22.99
N GLU A 362 8.86 14.87 21.99
CA GLU A 362 8.38 16.26 21.98
C GLU A 362 7.28 16.52 23.04
N MET A 363 6.52 15.50 23.42
CA MET A 363 5.41 15.62 24.38
C MET A 363 5.78 15.26 25.84
N GLY A 364 7.03 14.82 26.10
CA GLY A 364 7.47 14.44 27.45
C GLY A 364 6.66 13.30 28.09
N LEU A 365 6.06 12.44 27.25
CA LEU A 365 5.14 11.38 27.67
C LEU A 365 5.88 10.24 28.38
N THR A 366 5.12 9.46 29.17
CA THR A 366 5.63 8.31 29.93
C THR A 366 6.11 7.18 29.01
N SER A 367 6.79 6.18 29.55
CA SER A 367 7.20 4.96 28.82
C SER A 367 6.05 4.18 28.19
N GLU A 368 4.79 4.48 28.55
CA GLU A 368 3.58 3.94 27.93
C GLU A 368 2.93 5.04 27.06
N SER A 369 3.08 4.95 25.75
CA SER A 369 2.61 5.98 24.80
C SER A 369 1.92 5.41 23.56
N HIS A 370 2.15 4.13 23.23
CA HIS A 370 1.59 3.46 22.07
C HIS A 370 0.78 2.25 22.51
N PHE A 371 -0.50 2.20 22.11
CA PHE A 371 -1.40 1.13 22.48
C PHE A 371 -2.14 0.57 21.27
N THR A 372 -2.36 -0.74 21.26
CA THR A 372 -3.30 -1.41 20.37
C THR A 372 -4.40 -2.03 21.21
N VAL A 373 -5.65 -1.68 20.92
CA VAL A 373 -6.84 -2.16 21.64
C VAL A 373 -7.75 -2.88 20.66
N GLN A 374 -8.06 -4.13 20.97
CA GLN A 374 -9.04 -4.95 20.26
C GLN A 374 -10.18 -5.24 21.22
N MET A 375 -11.41 -4.98 20.81
CA MET A 375 -12.56 -5.17 21.67
C MET A 375 -13.83 -5.58 20.92
N VAL A 376 -14.64 -6.39 21.60
CA VAL A 376 -15.95 -6.86 21.12
C VAL A 376 -17.02 -6.39 22.10
N ALA A 377 -18.02 -5.64 21.60
CA ALA A 377 -19.10 -5.11 22.42
C ALA A 377 -20.44 -5.11 21.63
N PRO A 378 -21.56 -5.57 22.22
CA PRO A 378 -22.89 -5.54 21.59
C PRO A 378 -23.34 -4.14 21.18
N GLU A 379 -22.90 -3.10 21.90
CA GLU A 379 -23.22 -1.69 21.67
C GLU A 379 -22.69 -1.14 20.34
N PHE A 380 -21.84 -1.91 19.64
CA PHE A 380 -21.35 -1.59 18.31
C PHE A 380 -22.29 -2.02 17.18
N SER A 381 -23.32 -2.83 17.49
CA SER A 381 -24.28 -3.32 16.51
C SER A 381 -25.05 -2.15 15.87
N GLY A 382 -25.10 -2.14 14.54
CA GLY A 382 -25.74 -1.07 13.76
C GLY A 382 -24.94 0.24 13.65
N LEU A 383 -23.71 0.29 14.19
CA LEU A 383 -22.81 1.43 14.03
C LEU A 383 -21.77 1.17 12.95
N THR A 384 -21.41 2.22 12.21
CA THR A 384 -20.26 2.21 11.29
C THR A 384 -18.94 2.08 12.07
N PRO A 385 -17.85 1.60 11.45
CA PRO A 385 -16.53 1.51 12.10
C PRO A 385 -16.08 2.84 12.74
N VAL A 386 -16.30 3.95 12.05
CA VAL A 386 -15.99 5.30 12.57
C VAL A 386 -16.80 5.60 13.83
N GLN A 387 -18.11 5.38 13.81
CA GLN A 387 -18.98 5.62 14.97
C GLN A 387 -18.62 4.74 16.18
N ARG A 388 -18.22 3.48 15.94
CA ARG A 388 -17.74 2.58 17.00
C ARG A 388 -16.48 3.14 17.65
N GLN A 389 -15.48 3.52 16.86
CA GLN A 389 -14.25 4.10 17.38
C GLN A 389 -14.47 5.47 18.03
N GLN A 390 -15.38 6.31 17.52
CA GLN A 390 -15.78 7.57 18.16
C GLN A 390 -16.31 7.35 19.58
N LYS A 391 -17.20 6.37 19.78
CA LYS A 391 -17.67 6.00 21.12
C LYS A 391 -16.54 5.56 22.03
N VAL A 392 -15.59 4.79 21.51
CA VAL A 392 -14.42 4.35 22.29
C VAL A 392 -13.53 5.54 22.66
N TYR A 393 -13.28 6.46 21.74
CA TYR A 393 -12.53 7.68 22.03
C TYR A 393 -13.24 8.59 23.05
N GLU A 394 -14.56 8.68 22.99
CA GLU A 394 -15.37 9.40 23.99
C GLU A 394 -15.19 8.79 25.38
N ALA A 395 -15.28 7.46 25.49
CA ALA A 395 -15.03 6.74 26.75
C ALA A 395 -13.58 6.92 27.26
N LEU A 396 -12.62 7.11 26.37
CA LEU A 396 -11.20 7.27 26.69
C LEU A 396 -10.76 8.73 26.84
N SER A 397 -11.67 9.71 26.82
CA SER A 397 -11.33 11.15 26.77
C SER A 397 -10.33 11.58 27.84
N ASP A 398 -10.45 11.04 29.05
CA ASP A 398 -9.59 11.38 30.20
C ASP A 398 -8.20 10.71 30.14
N VAL A 399 -8.09 9.63 29.36
CA VAL A 399 -6.86 8.84 29.20
C VAL A 399 -6.08 9.29 27.97
N MET A 400 -6.77 9.74 26.92
CA MET A 400 -6.18 10.16 25.63
C MET A 400 -5.02 11.16 25.73
N PRO A 401 -5.00 12.15 26.65
CA PRO A 401 -3.86 13.06 26.80
C PRO A 401 -2.54 12.37 27.17
N ARG A 402 -2.59 11.12 27.65
CA ARG A 402 -1.43 10.30 28.04
C ARG A 402 -0.96 9.37 26.93
N ILE A 403 -1.71 9.27 25.82
CA ILE A 403 -1.46 8.33 24.73
C ILE A 403 -1.03 9.10 23.49
N HIS A 404 0.13 8.74 22.95
CA HIS A 404 0.63 9.32 21.70
C HIS A 404 -0.07 8.73 20.48
N ALA A 405 -0.23 7.40 20.48
CA ALA A 405 -0.90 6.68 19.42
C ALA A 405 -1.76 5.54 19.97
N LEU A 406 -2.98 5.44 19.48
CA LEU A 406 -3.92 4.40 19.83
C LEU A 406 -4.41 3.75 18.53
N SER A 407 -4.14 2.45 18.38
CA SER A 407 -4.72 1.62 17.34
C SER A 407 -5.96 0.91 17.88
N LEU A 408 -7.06 0.94 17.12
CA LEU A 408 -8.35 0.39 17.54
C LEU A 408 -8.89 -0.62 16.54
N VAL A 409 -9.31 -1.77 17.06
CA VAL A 409 -10.11 -2.77 16.34
C VAL A 409 -11.39 -3.01 17.14
N THR A 410 -12.53 -2.59 16.58
CA THR A 410 -13.84 -2.62 17.26
C THR A 410 -14.82 -3.51 16.50
N ARG A 411 -15.24 -4.61 17.12
CA ARG A 411 -16.08 -5.64 16.47
C ARG A 411 -17.40 -5.86 17.19
N THR A 412 -18.45 -6.16 16.42
CA THR A 412 -19.71 -6.66 16.97
C THR A 412 -19.59 -8.12 17.40
N PRO A 413 -20.48 -8.64 18.27
CA PRO A 413 -20.52 -10.05 18.60
C PRO A 413 -20.65 -10.96 17.36
N GLU A 414 -21.42 -10.51 16.37
CA GLU A 414 -21.64 -11.23 15.11
C GLU A 414 -20.36 -11.30 14.26
N GLU A 415 -19.61 -10.20 14.15
CA GLU A 415 -18.32 -10.16 13.44
C GLU A 415 -17.26 -11.01 14.14
N ALA A 416 -17.24 -11.03 15.48
CA ALA A 416 -16.30 -11.84 16.25
C ALA A 416 -16.61 -13.35 16.17
N GLY A 417 -17.90 -13.72 16.07
CA GLY A 417 -18.34 -15.11 15.94
C GLY A 417 -18.09 -15.73 14.56
N GLY A 418 -17.82 -14.93 13.52
CA GLY A 418 -17.58 -15.39 12.15
C GLY A 418 -16.18 -15.93 11.86
N GLU A 419 -15.19 -15.67 12.71
CA GLU A 419 -13.80 -16.11 12.51
C GLU A 419 -13.53 -17.57 12.96
N GLY A 420 -14.58 -18.33 13.26
CA GLY A 420 -14.51 -19.72 13.68
C GLY A 420 -15.32 -20.68 12.79
N GLN A 421 -15.01 -20.76 11.50
CA GLN A 421 -15.44 -21.89 10.66
C GLN A 421 -14.45 -22.22 9.53
#